data_AF-A0A7X1GBT8-F1
#
_entry.id   AF-A0A7X1GBT8-F1
#
_cell.length_a   1.000
_cell.length_b   1.000
_cell.length_c   1.000
_cell.angle_alpha   90.00
_cell.angle_beta   90.00
_cell.angle_gamma   90.00
#
_symmetry.space_group_name_H-M   'P 1'
#
loop_
_entity.id
_entity.type
_entity.pdbx_description
1 polymer ?
#
loop_
_entity_poly.entity_id
_entity_poly.type
_entity_poly.pdbx_seq_one_letter_code
_entity_poly.pdbx_strand_id
1 'polypeptide(L)'
;MTWLATLGWQYQRIAQVVIILLALAAIRLYAQSGEPEIALVIGEPYEAMRQRSSAAIAPAIPGEVSFNIPMSDARLRFTDPQYGFVTPSARFFTVIYRDELIHSIRMSPQIEPLLLDDALKVVLDLQEQWRKGGWTPNRAGDFPSFADTPQWRAQLREVNKGGTAYWLAGDKYQVMLMVNRFRDYKRPTEERYLITLGLSKSRGVK
;
A
#
# COMPACT_ATOMS: atom_id res chain seq x y z
N MET A 1 24.57 55.54 -22.90
CA MET A 1 24.49 54.13 -23.36
C MET A 1 24.60 53.11 -22.21
N THR A 2 24.10 53.41 -21.00
CA THR A 2 24.28 52.55 -19.81
C THR A 2 22.96 52.03 -19.22
N TRP A 3 21.84 52.70 -19.46
CA TRP A 3 20.53 52.34 -18.90
C TRP A 3 19.86 51.13 -19.56
N LEU A 4 20.07 50.91 -20.87
CA LEU A 4 19.50 49.77 -21.60
C LEU A 4 20.18 48.43 -21.22
N ALA A 5 21.47 48.47 -20.89
CA ALA A 5 22.23 47.28 -20.49
C ALA A 5 21.84 46.79 -19.08
N THR A 6 21.61 47.70 -18.14
CA THR A 6 21.12 47.38 -16.79
C THR A 6 19.70 46.84 -16.80
N LEU A 7 18.83 47.35 -17.69
CA LEU A 7 17.46 46.88 -17.85
C LEU A 7 17.44 45.44 -18.37
N GLY A 8 18.21 45.14 -19.43
CA GLY A 8 18.30 43.79 -20.00
C GLY A 8 18.82 42.74 -19.01
N TRP A 9 19.75 43.11 -18.14
CA TRP A 9 20.29 42.23 -17.11
C TRP A 9 19.30 41.95 -15.97
N GLN A 10 18.48 42.94 -15.58
CA GLN A 10 17.39 42.73 -14.63
C GLN A 10 16.30 41.83 -15.22
N TYR A 11 15.93 42.02 -16.49
CA TYR A 11 14.96 41.15 -17.18
C TYR A 11 15.49 39.71 -17.34
N GLN A 12 16.77 39.52 -17.64
CA GLN A 12 17.37 38.18 -17.69
C GLN A 12 17.34 37.47 -16.33
N ARG A 13 17.65 38.18 -15.25
CA ARG A 13 17.58 37.63 -13.88
C ARG A 13 16.15 37.27 -13.49
N ILE A 14 15.19 38.13 -13.79
CA ILE A 14 13.76 37.86 -13.54
C ILE A 14 13.32 36.64 -14.35
N ALA A 15 13.67 36.56 -15.64
CA ALA A 15 13.34 35.41 -16.48
C ALA A 15 13.94 34.10 -15.95
N GLN A 16 15.21 34.13 -15.48
CA GLN A 16 15.85 32.97 -14.86
C GLN A 16 15.12 32.53 -13.58
N VAL A 17 14.75 33.47 -12.70
CA VAL A 17 14.00 33.15 -11.48
C VAL A 17 12.64 32.54 -11.82
N VAL A 18 11.92 33.11 -12.79
CA VAL A 18 10.62 32.57 -13.25
C VAL A 18 10.77 31.15 -13.79
N ILE A 19 11.80 30.89 -14.61
CA ILE A 19 12.07 29.54 -15.15
C ILE A 19 12.37 28.55 -14.02
N ILE A 20 13.18 28.94 -13.02
CA ILE A 20 13.48 28.08 -11.86
C ILE A 20 12.20 27.78 -11.07
N LEU A 21 11.34 28.78 -10.83
CA LEU A 21 10.08 28.58 -10.13
C LEU A 21 9.12 27.67 -10.90
N LEU A 22 9.02 27.83 -12.23
CA LEU A 22 8.21 26.97 -13.09
C LEU A 22 8.74 25.53 -13.13
N ALA A 23 10.06 25.34 -13.19
CA ALA A 23 10.68 24.02 -13.14
C ALA A 23 10.41 23.34 -11.79
N LEU A 24 10.54 24.06 -10.67
CA LEU A 24 10.22 23.55 -9.33
C LEU A 24 8.73 23.22 -9.20
N ALA A 25 7.85 24.06 -9.75
CA ALA A 25 6.41 23.80 -9.77
C ALA A 25 6.08 22.55 -10.59
N ALA A 26 6.66 22.41 -11.78
CA ALA A 26 6.48 21.23 -12.63
C ALA A 26 6.98 19.95 -11.97
N ILE A 27 8.14 19.98 -11.30
CA ILE A 27 8.67 18.85 -10.52
C ILE A 27 7.71 18.49 -9.38
N ARG A 28 7.17 19.49 -8.66
CA ARG A 28 6.19 19.25 -7.59
C ARG A 28 4.88 18.66 -8.11
N LEU A 29 4.35 19.20 -9.21
CA LEU A 29 3.13 18.69 -9.85
C LEU A 29 3.32 17.26 -10.35
N TYR A 30 4.45 16.97 -10.98
CA TYR A 30 4.79 15.62 -11.43
C TYR A 30 4.98 14.65 -10.26
N ALA A 31 5.59 15.09 -9.16
CA ALA A 31 5.70 14.30 -7.93
C ALA A 31 4.31 14.04 -7.27
N GLN A 32 3.35 14.95 -7.45
CA GLN A 32 1.98 14.81 -6.95
C GLN A 32 1.05 14.02 -7.89
N SER A 33 1.41 13.81 -9.17
CA SER A 33 0.60 13.03 -10.12
C SER A 33 0.74 11.51 -9.97
N GLY A 34 1.51 11.05 -8.98
CA GLY A 34 1.59 9.63 -8.64
C GLY A 34 0.25 9.09 -8.14
N GLU A 35 0.08 7.77 -8.24
CA GLU A 35 -1.05 7.07 -7.61
C GLU A 35 -1.14 7.44 -6.10
N PRO A 36 -2.32 7.83 -5.58
CA PRO A 36 -2.47 8.16 -4.17
C PRO A 36 -1.94 7.04 -3.29
N GLU A 37 -1.15 7.39 -2.28
CA GLU A 37 -0.52 6.41 -1.41
C GLU A 37 -0.66 6.79 0.06
N ILE A 38 -0.82 5.76 0.88
CA ILE A 38 -0.58 5.82 2.32
C ILE A 38 0.81 5.24 2.56
N ALA A 39 1.73 6.11 2.97
CA ALA A 39 3.11 5.76 3.24
C ALA A 39 3.35 5.65 4.75
N LEU A 40 3.57 4.44 5.27
CA LEU A 40 3.62 4.22 6.72
C LEU A 40 4.60 3.15 7.20
N VAL A 41 4.88 3.20 8.50
CA VAL A 41 5.51 2.18 9.33
C VAL A 41 4.59 1.88 10.52
N ILE A 42 4.50 0.62 10.95
CA ILE A 42 3.67 0.27 12.10
C ILE A 42 4.31 0.82 13.39
N GLY A 43 3.51 1.49 14.20
CA GLY A 43 3.90 2.05 15.50
C GLY A 43 4.34 3.51 15.45
N GLU A 44 4.41 4.15 14.28
CA GLU A 44 4.70 5.58 14.20
C GLU A 44 3.47 6.44 14.56
N PRO A 45 3.63 7.74 14.84
CA PRO A 45 2.52 8.67 15.00
C PRO A 45 1.66 8.77 13.74
N TYR A 46 0.34 8.66 13.92
CA TYR A 46 -0.64 8.74 12.84
C TYR A 46 -0.52 10.04 12.04
N GLU A 47 -0.26 11.16 12.72
CA GLU A 47 -0.11 12.46 12.06
C GLU A 47 1.14 12.52 11.15
N ALA A 48 2.23 11.86 11.54
CA ALA A 48 3.44 11.80 10.72
C ALA A 48 3.18 11.02 9.43
N MET A 49 2.44 9.91 9.51
CA MET A 49 1.95 9.18 8.34
C MET A 49 1.06 10.07 7.46
N ARG A 50 0.12 10.81 8.06
CA ARG A 50 -0.84 11.65 7.33
C ARG A 50 -0.14 12.76 6.54
N GLN A 51 0.88 13.38 7.12
CA GLN A 51 1.67 14.44 6.45
C GLN A 51 2.57 13.92 5.33
N ARG A 52 3.06 12.68 5.45
CA ARG A 52 3.93 12.05 4.45
C ARG A 52 3.15 11.41 3.29
N SER A 53 1.93 10.99 3.54
CA SER A 53 1.06 10.31 2.57
C SER A 53 0.47 11.30 1.57
N SER A 54 0.29 10.87 0.32
CA SER A 54 -0.38 11.69 -0.71
C SER A 54 -1.89 11.49 -0.72
N ALA A 55 -2.38 10.33 -0.28
CA ALA A 55 -3.80 10.07 -0.14
C ALA A 55 -4.37 10.80 1.08
N ALA A 56 -5.43 11.59 0.88
CA ALA A 56 -6.12 12.26 1.97
C ALA A 56 -6.79 11.23 2.89
N ILE A 57 -6.61 11.38 4.20
CA ILE A 57 -7.21 10.54 5.23
C ILE A 57 -7.51 11.40 6.46
N ALA A 58 -8.62 11.12 7.15
CA ALA A 58 -9.04 11.91 8.32
C ALA A 58 -7.99 11.85 9.46
N PRO A 59 -7.93 12.88 10.34
CA PRO A 59 -7.15 12.82 11.58
C PRO A 59 -7.49 11.60 12.44
N ALA A 60 -6.56 11.19 13.30
CA ALA A 60 -6.87 10.27 14.38
C ALA A 60 -7.76 10.96 15.42
N ILE A 61 -8.62 10.18 16.08
CA ILE A 61 -9.36 10.64 17.26
C ILE A 61 -8.41 10.51 18.47
N PRO A 62 -8.10 11.60 19.20
CA PRO A 62 -7.16 11.57 20.32
C PRO A 62 -7.56 10.56 21.41
N GLY A 63 -6.60 9.76 21.87
CA GLY A 63 -6.80 8.81 22.98
C GLY A 63 -7.71 7.60 22.69
N GLU A 64 -8.12 7.39 21.44
CA GLU A 64 -9.08 6.34 21.06
C GLU A 64 -8.43 5.21 20.26
N VAL A 65 -9.09 4.04 20.27
CA VAL A 65 -8.84 2.95 19.32
C VAL A 65 -9.86 3.04 18.21
N SER A 66 -9.41 3.37 17.01
CA SER A 66 -10.29 3.53 15.85
C SER A 66 -9.54 3.24 14.55
N PHE A 67 -10.19 3.47 13.42
CA PHE A 67 -9.60 3.37 12.10
C PHE A 67 -10.12 4.47 11.19
N ASN A 68 -9.33 4.80 10.18
CA ASN A 68 -9.76 5.64 9.07
C ASN A 68 -9.49 4.91 7.75
N ILE A 69 -10.19 5.34 6.71
CA ILE A 69 -10.01 4.87 5.33
C ILE A 69 -9.61 6.09 4.47
N PRO A 70 -8.64 5.96 3.55
CA PRO A 70 -8.33 7.01 2.59
C PRO A 70 -9.58 7.45 1.82
N MET A 71 -9.65 8.74 1.49
CA MET A 71 -10.80 9.32 0.79
C MET A 71 -10.84 8.96 -0.71
N SER A 72 -9.79 8.34 -1.23
CA SER A 72 -9.68 7.83 -2.60
C SER A 72 -9.13 6.41 -2.59
N ASP A 73 -9.26 5.71 -3.72
CA ASP A 73 -8.48 4.48 -3.96
C ASP A 73 -6.99 4.83 -3.77
N ALA A 74 -6.27 4.02 -3.00
CA ALA A 74 -4.90 4.30 -2.63
C ALA A 74 -4.10 3.01 -2.43
N ARG A 75 -2.80 3.06 -2.75
CA ARG A 75 -1.87 1.96 -2.45
C ARG A 75 -1.23 2.11 -1.07
N LEU A 76 -0.81 0.99 -0.48
CA LEU A 76 0.11 0.99 0.65
C LEU A 76 1.55 1.09 0.13
N ARG A 77 2.31 2.02 0.70
CA ARG A 77 3.77 1.99 0.68
C ARG A 77 4.26 1.76 2.11
N PHE A 78 4.64 0.52 2.42
CA PHE A 78 5.23 0.21 3.72
C PHE A 78 6.69 0.66 3.71
N THR A 79 7.03 1.68 4.48
CA THR A 79 8.32 2.41 4.38
C THR A 79 9.38 1.94 5.37
N ASP A 80 9.28 0.72 5.89
CA ASP A 80 10.35 0.15 6.71
C ASP A 80 11.64 0.02 5.85
N PRO A 81 12.81 0.48 6.33
CA PRO A 81 14.04 0.50 5.53
C PRO A 81 14.51 -0.88 5.04
N GLN A 82 14.18 -1.96 5.76
CA GLN A 82 14.56 -3.32 5.40
C GLN A 82 13.37 -4.09 4.83
N TYR A 83 12.22 -3.98 5.49
CA TYR A 83 11.05 -4.82 5.23
C TYR A 83 10.01 -4.16 4.33
N GLY A 84 10.31 -2.98 3.78
CA GLY A 84 9.39 -2.21 2.97
C GLY A 84 8.89 -2.95 1.72
N PHE A 85 7.65 -2.66 1.33
CA PHE A 85 7.02 -3.18 0.12
C PHE A 85 5.88 -2.25 -0.32
N VAL A 86 5.42 -2.42 -1.56
CA VAL A 86 4.30 -1.68 -2.13
C VAL A 86 3.18 -2.60 -2.59
N THR A 87 1.94 -2.14 -2.47
CA THR A 87 0.76 -2.84 -3.01
C THR A 87 0.26 -2.14 -4.27
N PRO A 88 -0.60 -2.79 -5.08
CA PRO A 88 -1.55 -2.10 -5.94
C PRO A 88 -2.49 -1.18 -5.15
N SER A 89 -3.20 -0.28 -5.85
CA SER A 89 -4.31 0.48 -5.27
C SER A 89 -5.37 -0.42 -4.67
N ALA A 90 -5.92 0.06 -3.56
CA ALA A 90 -7.01 -0.56 -2.83
C ALA A 90 -8.14 0.43 -2.65
N ARG A 91 -9.36 -0.04 -2.91
CA ARG A 91 -10.59 0.67 -2.50
C ARG A 91 -10.89 0.46 -1.03
N PHE A 92 -10.72 -0.77 -0.56
CA PHE A 92 -10.83 -1.08 0.86
C PHE A 92 -9.43 -1.02 1.48
N PHE A 93 -9.18 0.03 2.26
CA PHE A 93 -7.90 0.22 2.94
C PHE A 93 -8.12 0.91 4.28
N THR A 94 -8.11 0.13 5.35
CA THR A 94 -8.21 0.65 6.72
C THR A 94 -6.83 0.83 7.32
N VAL A 95 -6.60 2.00 7.92
CA VAL A 95 -5.48 2.29 8.81
C VAL A 95 -6.02 2.34 10.22
N ILE A 96 -5.63 1.36 11.03
CA ILE A 96 -6.09 1.18 12.41
C ILE A 96 -5.06 1.79 13.34
N TYR A 97 -5.50 2.59 14.29
CA TYR A 97 -4.66 3.26 15.26
C TYR A 97 -5.18 3.09 16.69
N ARG A 98 -4.26 3.27 17.64
CA ARG A 98 -4.51 3.30 19.08
C ARG A 98 -3.63 4.37 19.68
N ASP A 99 -4.19 5.25 20.49
CA ASP A 99 -3.45 6.32 21.14
C ASP A 99 -2.64 7.14 20.11
N GLU A 100 -3.28 7.41 18.96
CA GLU A 100 -2.70 8.12 17.82
C GLU A 100 -1.44 7.47 17.20
N LEU A 101 -1.14 6.21 17.53
CA LEU A 101 -0.08 5.42 16.91
C LEU A 101 -0.67 4.40 15.93
N ILE A 102 0.01 4.20 14.79
CA ILE A 102 -0.39 3.18 13.81
C ILE A 102 -0.29 1.79 14.46
N HIS A 103 -1.42 1.10 14.59
CA HIS A 103 -1.47 -0.22 15.19
C HIS A 103 -1.35 -1.32 14.14
N SER A 104 -2.12 -1.19 13.05
CA SER A 104 -2.19 -2.18 11.99
C SER A 104 -2.89 -1.59 10.76
N ILE A 105 -2.81 -2.28 9.64
CA ILE A 105 -3.66 -2.04 8.48
C ILE A 105 -4.43 -3.30 8.12
N ARG A 106 -5.58 -3.10 7.48
CA ARG A 106 -6.30 -4.17 6.78
C ARG A 106 -6.82 -3.61 5.47
N MET A 107 -6.47 -4.26 4.36
CA MET A 107 -6.81 -3.79 3.03
C MET A 107 -7.07 -4.94 2.05
N SER A 108 -7.64 -4.60 0.90
CA SER A 108 -7.67 -5.47 -0.27
C SER A 108 -6.81 -4.83 -1.36
N PRO A 109 -5.64 -5.38 -1.72
CA PRO A 109 -4.71 -4.80 -2.71
C PRO A 109 -5.25 -4.91 -4.15
N GLN A 110 -6.45 -4.40 -4.36
CA GLN A 110 -7.26 -4.39 -5.57
C GLN A 110 -8.41 -3.39 -5.39
N ILE A 111 -8.88 -2.80 -6.49
CA ILE A 111 -10.03 -1.88 -6.50
C ILE A 111 -11.36 -2.64 -6.64
N GLU A 112 -11.34 -3.73 -7.40
CA GLU A 112 -12.48 -4.63 -7.62
C GLU A 112 -12.07 -6.10 -7.42
N PRO A 113 -13.02 -7.01 -7.15
CA PRO A 113 -12.80 -8.45 -7.21
C PRO A 113 -12.12 -8.87 -8.53
N LEU A 114 -11.02 -9.61 -8.43
CA LEU A 114 -10.15 -9.96 -9.55
C LEU A 114 -10.53 -11.31 -10.16
N LEU A 115 -10.13 -11.56 -11.40
CA LEU A 115 -10.11 -12.93 -11.93
C LEU A 115 -8.99 -13.73 -11.25
N LEU A 116 -9.03 -15.06 -11.34
CA LEU A 116 -8.07 -15.93 -10.66
C LEU A 116 -6.61 -15.60 -11.04
N ASP A 117 -6.34 -15.40 -12.33
CA ASP A 117 -4.99 -15.11 -12.82
C ASP A 117 -4.45 -13.79 -12.29
N ASP A 118 -5.27 -12.73 -12.32
CA ASP A 118 -4.89 -11.42 -11.80
C ASP A 118 -4.68 -11.45 -10.28
N ALA A 119 -5.53 -12.19 -9.56
CA ALA A 119 -5.39 -12.36 -8.11
C ALA A 119 -4.08 -13.08 -7.76
N LEU A 120 -3.75 -14.16 -8.48
CA LEU A 120 -2.49 -14.89 -8.30
C LEU A 120 -1.29 -14.00 -8.61
N LYS A 121 -1.35 -13.19 -9.68
CA LYS A 121 -0.29 -12.24 -10.01
C LYS A 121 0.01 -11.28 -8.86
N VAL A 122 -1.02 -10.60 -8.33
CA VAL A 122 -0.86 -9.66 -7.20
C VAL A 122 -0.24 -10.36 -5.98
N VAL A 123 -0.75 -11.54 -5.65
CA VAL A 123 -0.30 -12.33 -4.49
C VAL A 123 1.17 -12.77 -4.63
N LEU A 124 1.55 -13.25 -5.80
CA LEU A 124 2.91 -13.72 -6.06
C LEU A 124 3.91 -12.57 -6.10
N ASP A 125 3.52 -11.42 -6.68
CA ASP A 125 4.34 -10.22 -6.69
C ASP A 125 4.59 -9.69 -5.27
N LEU A 126 3.57 -9.72 -4.40
CA LEU A 126 3.72 -9.37 -2.98
C LEU A 126 4.66 -10.33 -2.24
N GLN A 127 4.46 -11.64 -2.38
CA GLN A 127 5.34 -12.63 -1.76
C GLN A 127 6.78 -12.54 -2.24
N GLU A 128 7.00 -12.18 -3.51
CA GLU A 128 8.33 -11.98 -4.06
C GLU A 128 9.01 -10.72 -3.49
N GLN A 129 8.27 -9.61 -3.35
CA GLN A 129 8.78 -8.43 -2.63
C GLN A 129 9.18 -8.79 -1.18
N TRP A 130 8.32 -9.55 -0.48
CA TRP A 130 8.59 -9.98 0.88
C TRP A 130 9.83 -10.87 0.97
N ARG A 131 9.96 -11.86 0.08
CA ARG A 131 11.15 -12.70 0.01
C ARG A 131 12.43 -11.88 -0.17
N LYS A 132 12.41 -10.90 -1.08
CA LYS A 132 13.54 -9.97 -1.31
C LYS A 132 13.82 -9.07 -0.11
N GLY A 133 12.79 -8.63 0.60
CA GLY A 133 12.88 -7.81 1.81
C GLY A 133 13.24 -8.59 3.08
N GLY A 134 13.58 -9.88 2.97
CA GLY A 134 13.98 -10.71 4.12
C GLY A 134 12.83 -11.16 5.01
N TRP A 135 11.60 -11.12 4.52
CA TRP A 135 10.47 -11.75 5.18
C TRP A 135 10.54 -13.27 5.02
N THR A 136 10.00 -14.00 6.00
CA THR A 136 9.96 -15.46 5.99
C THR A 136 8.53 -15.98 6.17
N PRO A 137 8.14 -17.07 5.49
CA PRO A 137 6.85 -17.71 5.74
C PRO A 137 6.73 -18.13 7.21
N ASN A 138 5.57 -17.89 7.81
CA ASN A 138 5.24 -18.31 9.16
C ASN A 138 4.21 -19.42 9.12
N ARG A 139 4.42 -20.47 9.92
CA ARG A 139 3.53 -21.65 10.00
C ARG A 139 3.25 -22.26 8.63
N ALA A 140 4.29 -22.40 7.80
CA ALA A 140 4.16 -22.84 6.42
C ALA A 140 3.55 -24.26 6.25
N GLY A 141 3.57 -25.08 7.30
CA GLY A 141 2.88 -26.38 7.31
C GLY A 141 1.35 -26.26 7.32
N ASP A 142 0.81 -25.28 8.04
CA ASP A 142 -0.63 -25.03 8.16
C ASP A 142 -1.12 -23.97 7.16
N PHE A 143 -0.25 -22.99 6.86
CA PHE A 143 -0.51 -21.81 6.04
C PHE A 143 0.56 -21.68 4.97
N PRO A 144 0.58 -22.60 3.98
CA PRO A 144 1.58 -22.58 2.93
C PRO A 144 1.51 -21.28 2.13
N SER A 145 2.66 -20.77 1.69
CA SER A 145 2.72 -19.66 0.75
C SER A 145 2.01 -20.02 -0.55
N PHE A 146 1.37 -19.03 -1.18
CA PHE A 146 0.69 -19.21 -2.45
C PHE A 146 1.69 -19.54 -3.56
N ALA A 147 1.29 -20.40 -4.49
CA ALA A 147 2.05 -20.70 -5.70
C ALA A 147 1.10 -20.88 -6.89
N ASP A 148 1.56 -20.53 -8.11
CA ASP A 148 0.78 -20.78 -9.33
C ASP A 148 0.93 -22.25 -9.76
N THR A 149 0.16 -23.13 -9.12
CA THR A 149 0.12 -24.57 -9.42
C THR A 149 -1.32 -25.03 -9.66
N PRO A 150 -1.53 -26.13 -10.41
CA PRO A 150 -2.86 -26.69 -10.59
C PRO A 150 -3.59 -26.97 -9.26
N GLN A 151 -2.86 -27.42 -8.24
CA GLN A 151 -3.39 -27.71 -6.91
C GLN A 151 -3.91 -26.45 -6.22
N TRP A 152 -3.10 -25.38 -6.21
CA TRP A 152 -3.52 -24.10 -5.65
C TRP A 152 -4.72 -23.51 -6.39
N ARG A 153 -4.71 -23.55 -7.73
CA ARG A 153 -5.84 -23.08 -8.55
C ARG A 153 -7.12 -23.85 -8.27
N ALA A 154 -7.03 -25.18 -8.12
CA ALA A 154 -8.17 -26.02 -7.75
C ALA A 154 -8.71 -25.64 -6.37
N GLN A 155 -7.83 -25.49 -5.38
CA GLN A 155 -8.22 -25.09 -4.02
C GLN A 155 -8.91 -23.72 -3.99
N LEU A 156 -8.38 -22.73 -4.72
CA LEU A 156 -8.98 -21.38 -4.76
C LEU A 156 -10.36 -21.36 -5.42
N ARG A 157 -10.59 -22.22 -6.43
CA ARG A 157 -11.90 -22.34 -7.09
C ARG A 157 -12.98 -22.96 -6.19
N GLU A 158 -12.57 -23.78 -5.23
CA GLU A 158 -13.48 -24.33 -4.21
C GLU A 158 -14.01 -23.22 -3.29
N VAL A 159 -15.33 -23.01 -3.33
CA VAL A 159 -16.03 -21.85 -2.73
C VAL A 159 -15.69 -21.61 -1.25
N ASN A 160 -15.43 -22.68 -0.48
CA ASN A 160 -15.25 -22.61 0.97
C ASN A 160 -13.82 -22.87 1.45
N LYS A 161 -12.83 -23.02 0.55
CA LYS A 161 -11.44 -23.29 0.95
C LYS A 161 -10.58 -22.04 0.96
N GLY A 162 -10.49 -21.33 -0.17
CA GLY A 162 -9.58 -20.20 -0.32
C GLY A 162 -8.14 -20.56 0.06
N GLY A 163 -7.39 -19.59 0.59
CA GLY A 163 -6.05 -19.82 1.14
C GLY A 163 -5.67 -18.70 2.10
N THR A 164 -4.80 -19.00 3.05
CA THR A 164 -4.19 -18.02 3.95
C THR A 164 -2.71 -18.34 4.10
N ALA A 165 -1.88 -17.32 4.01
CA ALA A 165 -0.44 -17.37 4.26
C ALA A 165 -0.06 -16.30 5.28
N TYR A 166 0.85 -16.63 6.19
CA TYR A 166 1.44 -15.67 7.11
C TYR A 166 2.91 -15.48 6.80
N TRP A 167 3.41 -14.26 6.95
CA TRP A 167 4.81 -13.91 6.75
C TRP A 167 5.31 -13.04 7.90
N LEU A 168 6.55 -13.26 8.31
CA LEU A 168 7.21 -12.55 9.39
C LEU A 168 8.40 -11.74 8.88
N ALA A 169 8.46 -10.48 9.31
CA ALA A 169 9.64 -9.64 9.21
C ALA A 169 10.40 -9.69 10.54
N GLY A 170 11.13 -10.79 10.75
CA GLY A 170 11.75 -11.09 12.04
C GLY A 170 10.72 -11.08 13.18
N ASP A 171 11.07 -10.41 14.27
CA ASP A 171 10.21 -10.17 15.44
C ASP A 171 9.41 -8.85 15.36
N LYS A 172 9.55 -8.09 14.27
CA LYS A 172 8.97 -6.74 14.16
C LYS A 172 7.54 -6.76 13.64
N TYR A 173 7.29 -7.44 12.53
CA TYR A 173 6.00 -7.38 11.85
C TYR A 173 5.49 -8.75 11.40
N GLN A 174 4.18 -8.87 11.30
CA GLN A 174 3.51 -9.99 10.67
C GLN A 174 2.54 -9.49 9.59
N VAL A 175 2.58 -10.14 8.44
CA VAL A 175 1.59 -10.02 7.37
C VAL A 175 0.71 -11.27 7.36
N MET A 176 -0.59 -11.06 7.24
CA MET A 176 -1.57 -12.07 6.83
C MET A 176 -1.96 -11.76 5.40
N LEU A 177 -1.92 -12.77 4.53
CA LEU A 177 -2.44 -12.71 3.18
C LEU A 177 -3.50 -13.80 3.01
N MET A 178 -4.72 -13.41 2.68
CA MET A 178 -5.83 -14.32 2.44
C MET A 178 -6.37 -14.11 1.03
N VAL A 179 -6.68 -15.20 0.33
CA VAL A 179 -7.29 -15.17 -1.00
C VAL A 179 -8.49 -16.10 -0.98
N ASN A 180 -9.65 -15.60 -1.37
CA ASN A 180 -10.85 -16.40 -1.45
C ASN A 180 -11.68 -16.04 -2.67
N ARG A 181 -12.43 -17.02 -3.17
CA ARG A 181 -13.50 -16.76 -4.12
C ARG A 181 -14.52 -15.81 -3.46
N PHE A 182 -14.98 -14.84 -4.23
CA PHE A 182 -15.88 -13.79 -3.79
C PHE A 182 -17.08 -13.71 -4.72
N ARG A 183 -18.28 -13.66 -4.13
CA ARG A 183 -19.51 -13.49 -4.89
C ARG A 183 -19.71 -12.01 -5.18
N ASP A 184 -19.31 -11.59 -6.38
CA ASP A 184 -19.52 -10.22 -6.83
C ASP A 184 -20.93 -10.05 -7.41
N TYR A 185 -21.77 -9.23 -6.76
CA TYR A 185 -23.12 -8.93 -7.23
C TYR A 185 -23.13 -8.14 -8.55
N LYS A 186 -22.07 -7.39 -8.87
CA LYS A 186 -21.96 -6.65 -10.13
C LYS A 186 -21.61 -7.58 -11.30
N ARG A 187 -21.02 -8.74 -11.03
CA ARG A 187 -20.55 -9.72 -12.02
C ARG A 187 -20.94 -11.14 -11.62
N PRO A 188 -22.25 -11.44 -11.53
CA PRO A 188 -22.74 -12.68 -10.91
C PRO A 188 -22.38 -13.96 -11.67
N THR A 189 -22.01 -13.87 -12.95
CA THR A 189 -21.64 -15.00 -13.81
C THR A 189 -20.14 -15.29 -13.82
N GLU A 190 -19.33 -14.49 -13.13
CA GLU A 190 -17.88 -14.59 -13.18
C GLU A 190 -17.27 -15.14 -11.89
N GLU A 191 -16.21 -15.94 -12.03
CA GLU A 191 -15.41 -16.35 -10.88
C GLU A 191 -14.48 -15.22 -10.46
N ARG A 192 -14.86 -14.53 -9.38
CA ARG A 192 -14.10 -13.40 -8.85
C ARG A 192 -13.45 -13.74 -7.51
N TYR A 193 -12.35 -13.07 -7.21
CA TYR A 193 -11.48 -13.34 -6.08
C TYR A 193 -11.18 -12.06 -5.32
N LEU A 194 -11.20 -12.17 -4.00
CA LEU A 194 -10.83 -11.10 -3.09
C LEU A 194 -9.55 -11.48 -2.36
N ILE A 195 -8.59 -10.56 -2.36
CA ILE A 195 -7.38 -10.62 -1.57
C ILE A 195 -7.61 -9.76 -0.33
N THR A 196 -7.24 -10.28 0.83
CA THR A 196 -7.18 -9.53 2.08
C THR A 196 -5.75 -9.56 2.59
N LEU A 197 -5.19 -8.38 2.82
CA LEU A 197 -3.88 -8.17 3.41
C LEU A 197 -4.07 -7.49 4.77
N GLY A 198 -3.50 -8.09 5.81
CA GLY A 198 -3.37 -7.49 7.14
C GLY A 198 -1.90 -7.34 7.50
N LEU A 199 -1.49 -6.19 8.02
CA LEU A 199 -0.13 -5.96 8.50
C LEU A 199 -0.18 -5.35 9.90
N SER A 200 0.61 -5.88 10.82
CA SER A 200 0.66 -5.44 12.22
C SER A 200 2.02 -5.76 12.84
N LYS A 201 2.26 -5.30 14.08
CA LYS A 201 3.41 -5.78 14.86
C LYS A 201 3.34 -7.30 15.00
N SER A 202 4.50 -7.95 14.92
CA SER A 202 4.58 -9.39 15.15
C SER A 202 4.24 -9.70 16.61
N ARG A 203 3.64 -10.87 16.82
CA ARG A 203 3.47 -11.47 18.16
C ARG A 203 4.54 -12.54 18.43
N GLY A 204 5.59 -12.58 17.62
CA GLY A 204 6.62 -13.62 17.61
C GLY A 204 6.15 -14.90 16.92
N VAL A 205 7.11 -15.81 16.68
CA VAL A 205 6.82 -17.20 16.30
C VAL A 205 6.20 -17.88 17.51
N LYS A 206 4.94 -18.33 17.38
CA LYS A 206 4.30 -19.24 18.33
C LYS A 206 4.10 -20.58 17.67
#